data_AF-A0AAJ5D0Y1-F1
#
_entry.id   AF-A0AAJ5D0Y1-F1
#
_cell.length_a   1.000
_cell.length_b   1.000
_cell.length_c   1.000
_cell.angle_alpha   90.00
_cell.angle_beta   90.00
_cell.angle_gamma   90.00
#
_symmetry.space_group_name_H-M   'P 1'
#
loop_
_entity.id
_entity.type
_entity.pdbx_description
1 polymer ?
#
loop_
_entity_poly.entity_id
_entity_poly.type
_entity_poly.pdbx_seq_one_letter_code
_entity_poly.pdbx_strand_id
1 'polypeptide(L)'
;MASHKKQQPNEQGFRELLYQAYETELGGEKVYTAALKCVKNTDLEKEWNEYLKQTRGHQEALEEVFSSLDMNLDERTPGREIVAHHGASLVAAIELAAKSGDAALAEIVAAECVVLAETKDHQNWTLLASVTEHAEGDLKKVLQDAVSAVETQEDRHLYHTMGWARELWIDTLGYPAVLPPPEERKHVESAIGAARAEQAREKMIPRRH
;
A
#
# COMPACT_ATOMS: atom_id res chain seq x y z
N MET A 1 16.06 -25.33 18.29
CA MET A 1 15.96 -24.12 17.46
C MET A 1 16.74 -24.39 16.18
N ALA A 2 16.06 -24.52 15.04
CA ALA A 2 16.75 -24.71 13.77
C ALA A 2 17.60 -23.46 13.51
N SER A 3 18.92 -23.63 13.43
CA SER A 3 19.82 -22.61 12.92
C SER A 3 19.31 -22.25 11.52
N HIS A 4 18.69 -21.10 11.37
CA HIS A 4 18.32 -20.59 10.05
C HIS A 4 19.65 -20.29 9.36
N LYS A 5 20.08 -21.21 8.49
CA LYS A 5 21.28 -21.01 7.68
C LYS A 5 21.00 -19.79 6.81
N LYS A 6 21.69 -18.71 7.12
CA LYS A 6 21.73 -17.50 6.30
C LYS A 6 22.16 -17.88 4.88
N GLN A 7 21.46 -17.35 3.88
CA GLN A 7 21.59 -17.80 2.50
C GLN A 7 21.30 -16.62 1.55
N GLN A 8 22.05 -16.55 0.46
CA GLN A 8 21.75 -15.63 -0.63
C GLN A 8 20.40 -16.02 -1.26
N PRO A 9 19.53 -15.05 -1.59
CA PRO A 9 18.26 -15.36 -2.23
C PRO A 9 18.47 -15.96 -3.63
N ASN A 10 17.48 -16.68 -4.14
CA ASN A 10 17.49 -17.12 -5.54
C ASN A 10 17.54 -15.88 -6.45
N GLU A 11 18.56 -15.77 -7.30
CA GLU A 11 18.83 -14.58 -8.10
C GLU A 11 17.63 -14.16 -8.97
N GLN A 12 17.02 -15.10 -9.69
CA GLN A 12 15.88 -14.81 -10.55
C GLN A 12 14.65 -14.39 -9.75
N GLY A 13 14.35 -15.08 -8.65
CA GLY A 13 13.21 -14.75 -7.79
C GLY A 13 13.37 -13.39 -7.10
N PHE A 14 14.58 -13.07 -6.63
CA PHE A 14 14.88 -11.78 -6.01
C PHE A 14 14.80 -10.64 -7.01
N ARG A 15 15.37 -10.82 -8.20
CA ARG A 15 15.28 -9.87 -9.30
C ARG A 15 13.82 -9.58 -9.64
N GLU A 16 13.00 -10.62 -9.75
CA GLU A 16 11.58 -10.49 -10.04
C GLU A 16 10.82 -9.73 -8.94
N LEU A 17 11.13 -10.00 -7.67
CA LEU A 17 10.56 -9.28 -6.53
C LEU A 17 10.89 -7.78 -6.57
N LEU A 18 12.16 -7.41 -6.80
CA LEU A 18 12.58 -6.01 -6.85
C LEU A 18 11.89 -5.24 -7.98
N TYR A 19 11.82 -5.83 -9.19
CA TYR A 19 11.15 -5.20 -10.32
C TYR A 19 9.64 -5.06 -10.10
N GLN A 20 9.00 -6.05 -9.47
CA GLN A 20 7.59 -5.95 -9.10
C GLN A 20 7.37 -4.91 -7.99
N ALA A 21 8.25 -4.81 -7.00
CA ALA A 21 8.17 -3.78 -5.96
C ALA A 21 8.20 -2.38 -6.59
N TYR A 22 9.21 -2.12 -7.42
CA TYR A 22 9.35 -0.80 -8.05
C TYR A 22 8.17 -0.45 -8.97
N GLU A 23 7.67 -1.42 -9.73
CA GLU A 23 6.48 -1.18 -10.56
C GLU A 23 5.20 -0.99 -9.74
N THR A 24 5.07 -1.63 -8.58
CA THR A 24 3.95 -1.39 -7.68
C THR A 24 3.94 0.06 -7.21
N GLU A 25 5.08 0.61 -6.78
CA GLU A 25 5.21 2.00 -6.33
C GLU A 25 4.87 3.02 -7.44
N LEU A 26 5.36 2.76 -8.68
CA LEU A 26 5.01 3.56 -9.86
C LEU A 26 3.51 3.47 -10.20
N GLY A 27 2.89 2.32 -9.94
CA GLY A 27 1.45 2.10 -10.07
C GLY A 27 0.67 2.82 -8.97
N GLY A 28 1.13 2.72 -7.72
CA GLY A 28 0.54 3.31 -6.52
C GLY A 28 0.40 4.82 -6.66
N GLU A 29 1.45 5.51 -7.14
CA GLU A 29 1.38 6.95 -7.41
C GLU A 29 0.22 7.30 -8.36
N LYS A 30 0.03 6.51 -9.42
CA LYS A 30 -1.05 6.74 -10.39
C LYS A 30 -2.42 6.43 -9.79
N VAL A 31 -2.52 5.38 -8.99
CA VAL A 31 -3.74 4.99 -8.27
C VAL A 31 -4.16 6.10 -7.30
N TYR A 32 -3.25 6.58 -6.43
CA TYR A 32 -3.52 7.70 -5.53
C TYR A 32 -3.90 8.97 -6.29
N THR A 33 -3.19 9.30 -7.38
CA THR A 33 -3.51 10.46 -8.21
C THR A 33 -4.91 10.38 -8.83
N ALA A 34 -5.35 9.18 -9.23
CA ALA A 34 -6.71 8.96 -9.73
C ALA A 34 -7.74 9.01 -8.58
N ALA A 35 -7.44 8.39 -7.45
CA ALA A 35 -8.31 8.36 -6.26
C ALA A 35 -8.58 9.75 -5.70
N LEU A 36 -7.57 10.63 -5.65
CA LEU A 36 -7.69 12.03 -5.24
C LEU A 36 -8.64 12.86 -6.12
N LYS A 37 -8.98 12.41 -7.34
CA LYS A 37 -10.00 13.06 -8.18
C LYS A 37 -11.42 12.65 -7.77
N CYS A 38 -11.57 11.55 -7.06
CA CYS A 38 -12.85 10.99 -6.62
C CYS A 38 -13.15 11.29 -5.15
N VAL A 39 -12.12 11.62 -4.34
CA VAL A 39 -12.26 11.86 -2.90
C VAL A 39 -13.23 13.00 -2.59
N LYS A 40 -14.04 12.80 -1.55
CA LYS A 40 -15.05 13.72 -1.02
C LYS A 40 -14.79 14.03 0.45
N ASN A 41 -14.31 13.04 1.21
CA ASN A 41 -13.97 13.19 2.61
C ASN A 41 -12.64 13.93 2.76
N THR A 42 -12.62 15.04 3.49
CA THR A 42 -11.43 15.90 3.65
C THR A 42 -10.31 15.26 4.46
N ASP A 43 -10.65 14.38 5.41
CA ASP A 43 -9.65 13.66 6.19
C ASP A 43 -8.99 12.57 5.32
N LEU A 44 -9.79 11.89 4.48
CA LEU A 44 -9.27 10.92 3.51
C LEU A 44 -8.41 11.59 2.43
N GLU A 45 -8.83 12.77 1.94
CA GLU A 45 -8.03 13.55 0.99
C GLU A 45 -6.66 13.88 1.56
N LYS A 46 -6.61 14.27 2.84
CA LYS A 46 -5.35 14.56 3.53
C LYS A 46 -4.48 13.30 3.65
N GLU A 47 -5.06 12.17 4.06
CA GLU A 47 -4.34 10.90 4.21
C GLU A 47 -3.77 10.42 2.87
N TRP A 48 -4.58 10.42 1.79
CA TRP A 48 -4.10 10.04 0.45
C TRP A 48 -3.02 10.98 -0.11
N ASN A 49 -3.07 12.28 0.19
CA ASN A 49 -1.96 13.18 -0.19
C ASN A 49 -0.67 12.87 0.58
N GLU A 50 -0.78 12.48 1.85
CA GLU A 50 0.38 12.03 2.64
C GLU A 50 0.94 10.72 2.09
N TYR A 51 0.10 9.73 1.82
CA TYR A 51 0.53 8.44 1.28
C TYR A 51 1.11 8.58 -0.13
N LEU A 52 0.50 9.37 -1.01
CA LEU A 52 1.07 9.71 -2.32
C LEU A 52 2.49 10.29 -2.21
N LYS A 53 2.75 11.13 -1.20
CA LYS A 53 4.10 11.66 -0.96
C LYS A 53 5.06 10.56 -0.47
N GLN A 54 4.58 9.66 0.40
CA GLN A 54 5.35 8.54 0.92
C GLN A 54 5.71 7.53 -0.19
N THR A 55 4.74 7.09 -1.00
CA THR A 55 4.93 6.24 -2.19
C THR A 55 6.01 6.79 -3.12
N ARG A 56 6.06 8.11 -3.36
CA ARG A 56 7.17 8.72 -4.13
C ARG A 56 8.54 8.56 -3.46
N GLY A 57 8.60 8.69 -2.14
CA GLY A 57 9.82 8.41 -1.38
C GLY A 57 10.20 6.92 -1.39
N HIS A 58 9.23 6.02 -1.52
CA HIS A 58 9.48 4.58 -1.66
C HIS A 58 10.05 4.23 -3.03
N GLN A 59 9.59 4.92 -4.09
CA GLN A 59 10.24 4.86 -5.41
C GLN A 59 11.72 5.25 -5.32
N GLU A 60 12.03 6.38 -4.67
CA GLU A 60 13.41 6.85 -4.46
C GLU A 60 14.24 5.80 -3.69
N ALA A 61 13.67 5.19 -2.63
CA ALA A 61 14.35 4.14 -1.88
C ALA A 61 14.67 2.90 -2.73
N LEU A 62 13.75 2.47 -3.59
CA LEU A 62 14.02 1.38 -4.52
C LEU A 62 15.04 1.77 -5.59
N GLU A 63 15.00 2.98 -6.13
CA GLU A 63 16.01 3.47 -7.08
C GLU A 63 17.43 3.42 -6.49
N GLU A 64 17.60 3.77 -5.22
CA GLU A 64 18.87 3.62 -4.50
C GLU A 64 19.30 2.15 -4.37
N VAL A 65 18.36 1.24 -4.10
CA VAL A 65 18.63 -0.21 -4.07
C VAL A 65 19.08 -0.70 -5.46
N PHE A 66 18.38 -0.33 -6.52
CA PHE A 66 18.72 -0.68 -7.90
C PHE A 66 20.12 -0.17 -8.28
N SER A 67 20.42 1.09 -7.98
CA SER A 67 21.74 1.69 -8.21
C SER A 67 22.83 0.96 -7.41
N SER A 68 22.57 0.59 -6.17
CA SER A 68 23.56 -0.09 -5.31
C SER A 68 23.86 -1.52 -5.77
N LEU A 69 22.92 -2.14 -6.48
CA LEU A 69 23.04 -3.50 -7.02
C LEU A 69 23.46 -3.54 -8.50
N ASP A 70 23.77 -2.38 -9.11
CA ASP A 70 24.09 -2.24 -10.54
C ASP A 70 23.00 -2.85 -11.45
N MET A 71 21.73 -2.66 -11.07
CA MET A 71 20.56 -3.18 -11.79
C MET A 71 19.94 -2.10 -12.69
N ASN A 72 19.49 -2.51 -13.88
CA ASN A 72 18.85 -1.61 -14.84
C ASN A 72 17.39 -1.34 -14.48
N LEU A 73 17.07 -0.14 -14.01
CA LEU A 73 15.71 0.29 -13.66
C LEU A 73 14.69 0.16 -14.80
N ASP A 74 15.10 0.15 -16.07
CA ASP A 74 14.19 0.10 -17.23
C ASP A 74 13.84 -1.32 -17.68
N GLU A 75 14.42 -2.35 -17.06
CA GLU A 75 14.20 -3.71 -17.50
C GLU A 75 12.77 -4.20 -17.23
N ARG A 76 12.17 -4.81 -18.25
CA ARG A 76 10.81 -5.33 -18.22
C ARG A 76 10.83 -6.84 -18.04
N THR A 77 10.74 -7.29 -16.79
CA THR A 77 10.57 -8.72 -16.49
C THR A 77 9.10 -9.15 -16.65
N PRO A 78 8.81 -10.45 -16.84
CA PRO A 78 7.43 -10.90 -17.06
C PRO A 78 6.46 -10.53 -15.95
N GLY A 79 6.83 -10.64 -14.67
CA GLY A 79 5.92 -10.28 -13.59
C GLY A 79 5.86 -8.78 -13.34
N ARG A 80 6.91 -8.01 -13.65
CA ARG A 80 6.83 -6.53 -13.73
C ARG A 80 5.76 -6.08 -14.73
N GLU A 81 5.73 -6.68 -15.92
CA GLU A 81 4.69 -6.39 -16.92
C GLU A 81 3.27 -6.71 -16.40
N ILE A 82 3.11 -7.79 -15.63
CA ILE A 82 1.83 -8.13 -15.00
C ILE A 82 1.44 -7.11 -13.92
N VAL A 83 2.38 -6.68 -13.07
CA VAL A 83 2.12 -5.64 -12.06
C VAL A 83 1.74 -4.31 -12.73
N ALA A 84 2.43 -3.94 -13.81
CA ALA A 84 2.09 -2.75 -14.60
C ALA A 84 0.64 -2.82 -15.12
N HIS A 85 0.22 -3.99 -15.63
CA HIS A 85 -1.15 -4.21 -16.08
C HIS A 85 -2.17 -4.11 -14.93
N HIS A 86 -1.86 -4.66 -13.76
CA HIS A 86 -2.73 -4.52 -12.57
C HIS A 86 -2.90 -3.05 -12.20
N GLY A 87 -1.80 -2.29 -12.04
CA GLY A 87 -1.86 -0.86 -11.70
C GLY A 87 -2.67 -0.05 -12.72
N ALA A 88 -2.45 -0.28 -14.02
CA ALA A 88 -3.21 0.37 -15.08
C ALA A 88 -4.72 0.03 -15.03
N SER A 89 -5.06 -1.21 -14.68
CA SER A 89 -6.45 -1.66 -14.55
C SER A 89 -7.15 -1.00 -13.36
N LEU A 90 -6.46 -0.84 -12.22
CA LEU A 90 -6.99 -0.14 -11.06
C LEU A 90 -7.30 1.33 -11.39
N VAL A 91 -6.36 2.04 -12.04
CA VAL A 91 -6.59 3.42 -12.50
C VAL A 91 -7.80 3.50 -13.43
N ALA A 92 -7.91 2.58 -14.40
CA ALA A 92 -9.05 2.56 -15.31
C ALA A 92 -10.39 2.32 -14.60
N ALA A 93 -10.42 1.48 -13.56
CA ALA A 93 -11.61 1.24 -12.75
C ALA A 93 -12.05 2.52 -12.00
N ILE A 94 -11.11 3.25 -11.40
CA ILE A 94 -11.38 4.54 -10.74
C ILE A 94 -11.95 5.54 -11.75
N GLU A 95 -11.33 5.68 -12.91
CA GLU A 95 -11.79 6.60 -13.95
C GLU A 95 -13.16 6.24 -14.52
N LEU A 96 -13.50 4.95 -14.59
CA LEU A 96 -14.82 4.48 -14.99
C LEU A 96 -15.87 4.85 -13.93
N ALA A 97 -15.56 4.60 -12.65
CA ALA A 97 -16.46 4.93 -11.54
C ALA A 97 -16.72 6.45 -11.46
N ALA A 98 -15.69 7.28 -11.65
CA ALA A 98 -15.81 8.74 -11.72
C ALA A 98 -16.78 9.23 -12.81
N LYS A 99 -16.97 8.47 -13.89
CA LYS A 99 -17.88 8.78 -14.99
C LYS A 99 -19.30 8.24 -14.78
N SER A 100 -19.54 7.44 -13.75
CA SER A 100 -20.82 6.76 -13.51
C SER A 100 -21.95 7.67 -13.00
N GLY A 101 -21.61 8.88 -12.52
CA GLY A 101 -22.56 9.89 -12.06
C GLY A 101 -22.89 9.87 -10.57
N ASP A 102 -22.37 8.89 -9.81
CA ASP A 102 -22.48 8.85 -8.35
C ASP A 102 -21.11 9.08 -7.70
N ALA A 103 -20.93 10.25 -7.09
CA ALA A 103 -19.66 10.64 -6.50
C ALA A 103 -19.31 9.84 -5.24
N ALA A 104 -20.29 9.39 -4.46
CA ALA A 104 -20.04 8.61 -3.25
C ALA A 104 -19.59 7.19 -3.63
N LEU A 105 -20.25 6.58 -4.62
CA LEU A 105 -19.82 5.29 -5.14
C LEU A 105 -18.47 5.36 -5.86
N ALA A 106 -18.15 6.49 -6.52
CA ALA A 106 -16.84 6.70 -7.12
C ALA A 106 -15.72 6.78 -6.07
N GLU A 107 -15.94 7.48 -4.95
CA GLU A 107 -14.99 7.51 -3.82
C GLU A 107 -14.76 6.11 -3.22
N ILE A 108 -15.83 5.31 -3.09
CA ILE A 108 -15.72 3.92 -2.61
C ILE A 108 -14.88 3.07 -3.55
N VAL A 109 -15.16 3.10 -4.86
CA VAL A 109 -14.36 2.34 -5.84
C VAL A 109 -12.90 2.79 -5.83
N ALA A 110 -12.65 4.09 -5.66
CA ALA A 110 -11.29 4.61 -5.47
C ALA A 110 -10.63 3.99 -4.23
N ALA A 111 -11.30 3.99 -3.09
CA ALA A 111 -10.76 3.37 -1.87
C ALA A 111 -10.50 1.87 -2.03
N GLU A 112 -11.40 1.11 -2.67
CA GLU A 112 -11.20 -0.31 -2.96
C GLU A 112 -9.99 -0.55 -3.88
N CYS A 113 -9.81 0.29 -4.91
CA CYS A 113 -8.66 0.21 -5.79
C CYS A 113 -7.34 0.53 -5.06
N VAL A 114 -7.34 1.49 -4.13
CA VAL A 114 -6.20 1.76 -3.25
C VAL A 114 -5.92 0.52 -2.39
N VAL A 115 -6.92 -0.10 -1.74
CA VAL A 115 -6.71 -1.34 -0.96
C VAL A 115 -6.01 -2.44 -1.78
N LEU A 116 -6.42 -2.63 -3.04
CA LEU A 116 -5.81 -3.63 -3.92
C LEU A 116 -4.35 -3.29 -4.27
N ALA A 117 -4.03 -2.01 -4.47
CA ALA A 117 -2.66 -1.56 -4.69
C ALA A 117 -1.81 -1.80 -3.43
N GLU A 118 -2.26 -1.31 -2.28
CA GLU A 118 -1.56 -1.45 -0.99
C GLU A 118 -1.37 -2.91 -0.57
N THR A 119 -2.32 -3.79 -0.89
CA THR A 119 -2.19 -5.22 -0.60
C THR A 119 -0.99 -5.82 -1.33
N LYS A 120 -0.78 -5.43 -2.59
CA LYS A 120 0.37 -5.90 -3.37
C LYS A 120 1.66 -5.25 -2.88
N ASP A 121 1.62 -3.99 -2.48
CA ASP A 121 2.81 -3.26 -2.07
C ASP A 121 3.35 -3.72 -0.72
N HIS A 122 2.46 -3.78 0.28
CA HIS A 122 2.75 -4.38 1.58
C HIS A 122 3.30 -5.81 1.45
N GLN A 123 2.76 -6.63 0.53
CA GLN A 123 3.31 -7.97 0.25
C GLN A 123 4.76 -7.89 -0.25
N ASN A 124 5.07 -6.99 -1.18
CA ASN A 124 6.42 -6.83 -1.72
C ASN A 124 7.40 -6.41 -0.63
N TRP A 125 7.07 -5.38 0.15
CA TRP A 125 7.91 -4.88 1.23
C TRP A 125 8.11 -5.89 2.35
N THR A 126 7.07 -6.63 2.73
CA THR A 126 7.20 -7.76 3.69
C THR A 126 8.17 -8.82 3.18
N LEU A 127 8.13 -9.15 1.88
CA LEU A 127 9.05 -10.11 1.28
C LEU A 127 10.49 -9.56 1.22
N LEU A 128 10.68 -8.26 0.92
CA LEU A 128 11.99 -7.61 0.94
C LEU A 128 12.57 -7.57 2.37
N ALA A 129 11.74 -7.33 3.38
CA ALA A 129 12.12 -7.45 4.78
C ALA A 129 12.59 -8.88 5.10
N SER A 130 11.83 -9.90 4.66
CA SER A 130 12.23 -11.30 4.82
C SER A 130 13.56 -11.62 4.12
N VAL A 131 13.80 -11.11 2.90
CA VAL A 131 15.10 -11.25 2.24
C VAL A 131 16.21 -10.60 3.07
N THR A 132 15.97 -9.40 3.60
CA THR A 132 16.93 -8.65 4.43
C THR A 132 17.32 -9.40 5.71
N GLU A 133 16.36 -10.07 6.35
CA GLU A 133 16.62 -10.89 7.54
C GLU A 133 17.60 -12.05 7.25
N HIS A 134 17.52 -12.63 6.06
CA HIS A 134 18.28 -13.82 5.66
C HIS A 134 19.59 -13.51 4.91
N ALA A 135 19.67 -12.34 4.26
CA ALA A 135 20.83 -11.90 3.50
C ALA A 135 22.05 -11.61 4.39
N GLU A 136 23.22 -11.50 3.76
CA GLU A 136 24.48 -11.12 4.41
C GLU A 136 25.25 -10.08 3.57
N GLY A 137 26.23 -9.45 4.21
CA GLY A 137 27.15 -8.52 3.53
C GLY A 137 26.46 -7.27 2.98
N ASP A 138 26.94 -6.82 1.83
CA ASP A 138 26.50 -5.57 1.22
C ASP A 138 25.02 -5.60 0.82
N LEU A 139 24.51 -6.73 0.32
CA LEU A 139 23.10 -6.90 -0.02
C LEU A 139 22.19 -6.63 1.18
N LYS A 140 22.53 -7.18 2.35
CA LYS A 140 21.75 -6.94 3.57
C LYS A 140 21.74 -5.46 3.92
N LYS A 141 22.90 -4.80 3.85
CA LYS A 141 23.01 -3.38 4.20
C LYS A 141 22.15 -2.51 3.29
N VAL A 142 22.24 -2.74 1.98
CA VAL A 142 21.45 -2.02 0.97
C VAL A 142 19.95 -2.18 1.22
N LEU A 143 19.46 -3.40 1.45
CA LEU A 143 18.04 -3.63 1.68
C LEU A 143 17.56 -3.13 3.05
N GLN A 144 18.38 -3.24 4.09
CA GLN A 144 18.00 -2.85 5.45
C GLN A 144 17.66 -1.37 5.55
N ASP A 145 18.43 -0.50 4.91
CA ASP A 145 18.21 0.94 4.95
C ASP A 145 16.87 1.29 4.27
N ALA A 146 16.58 0.70 3.10
CA ALA A 146 15.31 0.88 2.39
C ALA A 146 14.11 0.31 3.18
N VAL A 147 14.20 -0.95 3.62
CA VAL A 147 13.11 -1.61 4.38
C VAL A 147 12.76 -0.83 5.65
N SER A 148 13.76 -0.39 6.42
CA SER A 148 13.51 0.36 7.65
C SER A 148 12.89 1.74 7.43
N ALA A 149 13.05 2.33 6.24
CA ALA A 149 12.42 3.60 5.90
C ALA A 149 10.94 3.43 5.50
N VAL A 150 10.57 2.28 4.93
CA VAL A 150 9.30 2.08 4.21
C VAL A 150 8.31 1.16 4.94
N GLU A 151 8.75 0.04 5.51
CA GLU A 151 7.86 -1.06 5.95
C GLU A 151 6.73 -0.62 6.89
N THR A 152 7.03 0.21 7.89
CA THR A 152 6.00 0.71 8.83
C THR A 152 5.02 1.68 8.16
N GLN A 153 5.42 2.38 7.11
CA GLN A 153 4.51 3.23 6.33
C GLN A 153 3.52 2.35 5.56
N GLU A 154 4.00 1.28 4.91
CA GLU A 154 3.18 0.31 4.18
C GLU A 154 2.18 -0.44 5.07
N ASP A 155 2.59 -0.80 6.29
CA ASP A 155 1.66 -1.31 7.30
C ASP A 155 0.49 -0.34 7.51
N ARG A 156 0.77 0.95 7.72
CA ARG A 156 -0.26 1.97 7.91
C ARG A 156 -1.13 2.10 6.67
N HIS A 157 -0.54 2.23 5.48
CA HIS A 157 -1.27 2.42 4.23
C HIS A 157 -2.33 1.34 4.03
N LEU A 158 -1.93 0.07 4.19
CA LEU A 158 -2.84 -1.06 4.04
C LEU A 158 -3.95 -1.05 5.10
N TYR A 159 -3.61 -0.98 6.40
CA TYR A 159 -4.62 -1.11 7.46
C TYR A 159 -5.58 0.08 7.50
N HIS A 160 -5.10 1.29 7.22
CA HIS A 160 -5.91 2.51 7.29
C HIS A 160 -6.85 2.57 6.10
N THR A 161 -6.34 2.30 4.89
CA THR A 161 -7.17 2.27 3.67
C THR A 161 -8.26 1.19 3.74
N MET A 162 -7.96 0.00 4.28
CA MET A 162 -9.00 -1.03 4.52
C MET A 162 -10.10 -0.52 5.45
N GLY A 163 -9.71 0.19 6.52
CA GLY A 163 -10.66 0.85 7.42
C GLY A 163 -11.52 1.89 6.68
N TRP A 164 -10.91 2.73 5.83
CA TRP A 164 -11.63 3.73 5.05
C TRP A 164 -12.64 3.10 4.10
N ALA A 165 -12.24 2.11 3.31
CA ALA A 165 -13.14 1.41 2.39
C ALA A 165 -14.33 0.80 3.13
N ARG A 166 -14.11 0.19 4.31
CA ARG A 166 -15.16 -0.35 5.16
C ARG A 166 -16.13 0.74 5.63
N GLU A 167 -15.64 1.82 6.20
CA GLU A 167 -16.48 2.85 6.81
C GLU A 167 -17.26 3.67 5.76
N LEU A 168 -16.67 3.90 4.58
CA LEU A 168 -17.38 4.54 3.45
C LEU A 168 -18.58 3.70 2.98
N TRP A 169 -18.41 2.38 2.88
CA TRP A 169 -19.51 1.46 2.59
C TRP A 169 -20.59 1.49 3.67
N ILE A 170 -20.20 1.44 4.94
CA ILE A 170 -21.14 1.50 6.06
C ILE A 170 -21.98 2.79 5.99
N ASP A 171 -21.35 3.93 5.71
CA ASP A 171 -22.05 5.22 5.56
C ASP A 171 -23.03 5.20 4.37
N THR A 172 -22.57 4.72 3.21
CA THR A 172 -23.39 4.62 2.00
C THR A 172 -24.58 3.67 2.15
N LEU A 173 -24.44 2.62 2.95
CA LEU A 173 -25.54 1.70 3.29
C LEU A 173 -26.52 2.28 4.32
N GLY A 174 -26.27 3.48 4.84
CA GLY A 174 -27.13 4.17 5.82
C GLY A 174 -26.94 3.68 7.26
N TYR A 175 -25.85 2.97 7.54
CA TYR A 175 -25.50 2.51 8.88
C TYR A 175 -24.58 3.51 9.60
N PRO A 176 -24.49 3.49 10.94
CA PRO A 176 -23.64 4.42 11.66
C PRO A 176 -22.15 4.17 11.41
N ALA A 177 -21.52 4.96 10.55
CA ALA A 177 -20.09 4.90 10.22
C ALA A 177 -19.20 5.61 11.26
N VAL A 178 -17.91 5.26 11.29
CA VAL A 178 -16.86 5.94 12.07
C VAL A 178 -15.80 6.45 11.09
N LEU A 179 -15.93 7.70 10.65
CA LEU A 179 -14.98 8.35 9.74
C LEU A 179 -14.24 9.48 10.49
N PRO A 180 -12.90 9.58 10.44
CA PRO A 180 -11.94 8.59 9.93
C PRO A 180 -12.05 7.24 10.67
N PRO A 181 -11.61 6.13 10.04
CA PRO A 181 -11.69 4.80 10.62
C PRO A 181 -10.88 4.67 11.93
N PRO A 182 -11.23 3.71 12.81
CA PRO A 182 -10.48 3.45 14.04
C PRO A 182 -8.99 3.20 13.84
N GLU A 183 -8.61 2.58 12.72
CA GLU A 183 -7.24 2.26 12.34
C GLU A 183 -6.40 3.52 12.16
N GLU A 184 -6.91 4.50 11.40
CA GLU A 184 -6.26 5.81 11.21
C GLU A 184 -6.20 6.58 12.54
N ARG A 185 -7.33 6.70 13.25
CA ARG A 185 -7.38 7.45 14.53
C ARG A 185 -6.42 6.91 15.60
N LYS A 186 -6.06 5.62 15.52
CA LYS A 186 -5.16 4.96 16.47
C LYS A 186 -3.76 4.76 15.90
N HIS A 187 -3.49 5.22 14.67
CA HIS A 187 -2.22 5.06 13.97
C HIS A 187 -1.74 3.61 14.00
N VAL A 188 -2.59 2.68 13.56
CA VAL A 188 -2.29 1.25 13.57
C VAL A 188 -1.18 0.90 12.58
N GLU A 189 -0.26 0.03 12.99
CA GLU A 189 0.90 -0.42 12.20
C GLU A 189 1.06 -1.95 12.23
N SER A 190 -0.01 -2.70 12.53
CA SER A 190 0.07 -4.16 12.56
C SER A 190 -1.29 -4.80 12.38
N ALA A 191 -1.32 -6.02 11.84
CA ALA A 191 -2.54 -6.79 11.68
C ALA A 191 -3.31 -6.99 13.00
N ILE A 192 -2.60 -7.24 14.11
CA ILE A 192 -3.22 -7.38 15.43
C ILE A 192 -3.79 -6.04 15.91
N GLY A 193 -3.07 -4.94 15.66
CA GLY A 193 -3.54 -3.60 15.95
C GLY A 193 -4.81 -3.26 15.18
N ALA A 194 -4.86 -3.61 13.88
CA ALA A 194 -5.99 -3.37 12.98
C ALA A 194 -7.22 -4.13 13.47
N ALA A 195 -7.07 -5.43 13.73
CA ALA A 195 -8.15 -6.26 14.26
C ALA A 195 -8.70 -5.73 15.59
N ARG A 196 -7.83 -5.25 16.49
CA ARG A 196 -8.26 -4.63 17.76
C ARG A 196 -8.95 -3.28 17.55
N ALA A 197 -8.50 -2.49 16.58
CA ALA A 197 -9.11 -1.20 16.24
C ALA A 197 -10.51 -1.39 15.67
N GLU A 198 -10.67 -2.30 14.71
CA GLU A 198 -11.93 -2.71 14.12
C GLU A 198 -12.92 -3.23 15.18
N GLN A 199 -12.50 -4.13 16.07
CA GLN A 199 -13.37 -4.62 17.16
C GLN A 199 -13.83 -3.52 18.12
N ALA A 200 -13.03 -2.47 18.29
CA ALA A 200 -13.37 -1.35 19.17
C ALA A 200 -14.30 -0.32 18.52
N ARG A 201 -14.57 -0.45 17.21
CA ARG A 201 -15.37 0.48 16.40
C ARG A 201 -16.74 0.80 17.01
N GLU A 202 -17.45 -0.19 17.54
CA GLU A 202 -18.80 0.01 18.12
C GLU A 202 -18.81 1.07 19.22
N LYS A 203 -17.72 1.18 19.99
CA LYS A 203 -17.58 2.16 21.07
C LYS A 203 -17.31 3.57 20.55
N MET A 204 -16.98 3.70 19.27
CA MET A 204 -16.60 4.95 18.59
C MET A 204 -17.73 5.50 17.70
N ILE A 205 -18.84 4.77 17.57
CA ILE A 205 -20.04 5.25 16.86
C ILE A 205 -20.58 6.50 17.58
N PRO A 206 -20.76 7.63 16.89
CA PRO A 206 -21.37 8.81 17.48
C PRO A 206 -22.75 8.50 18.03
N ARG A 207 -23.01 8.85 19.29
CA ARG A 207 -24.37 8.72 19.87
C ARG A 207 -25.28 9.70 19.16
N ARG A 208 -26.36 9.20 18.53
CA ARG A 208 -27.45 10.06 18.02
C ARG A 208 -28.08 10.79 19.22
N HIS A 209 -28.00 12.13 19.21
CA HIS A 209 -28.80 13.00 20.07
C HIS A 209 -30.17 13.23 19.43
#